data_AF-A0A8J6S3F1-F1
#
_entry.id   AF-A0A8J6S3F1-F1
#
_cell.length_a   1.000
_cell.length_b   1.000
_cell.length_c   1.000
_cell.angle_alpha   90.00
_cell.angle_beta   90.00
_cell.angle_gamma   90.00
#
_symmetry.space_group_name_H-M   'P 1'
#
loop_
_entity.id
_entity.type
_entity.pdbx_description
1 polymer ?
#
loop_
_entity_poly.entity_id
_entity_poly.type
_entity_poly.pdbx_seq_one_letter_code
_entity_poly.pdbx_strand_id
1 'polypeptide(L)' 'RAVGKETGKTSYIERFNNTLRQRVSRLVRKTLSFSKSLENHIGAIWYFIHHYNASLLM' A
#
# COMPACT_ATOMS: atom_id res chain seq x y z
N ARG A 1 -12.57 14.29 4.10
CA ARG A 1 -12.55 15.76 4.30
C ARG A 1 -11.16 16.26 3.91
N ALA A 2 -11.05 17.27 3.04
CA ALA A 2 -9.75 17.86 2.73
C ALA A 2 -9.15 18.51 3.98
N VAL A 3 -7.82 18.49 4.08
CA VAL A 3 -7.06 19.04 5.21
C VAL A 3 -6.00 19.99 4.67
N GLY A 4 -5.73 21.08 5.39
CA GLY A 4 -4.67 22.02 5.05
C GLY A 4 -3.28 21.42 5.26
N LYS A 5 -2.29 21.93 4.51
CA LYS A 5 -0.90 21.45 4.53
C LYS A 5 -0.28 21.56 5.93
N GLU A 6 -0.58 22.63 6.63
CA GLU A 6 -0.15 22.94 7.99
C GLU A 6 -0.58 21.90 9.03
N THR A 7 -1.62 21.10 8.74
CA THR A 7 -2.09 20.07 9.67
C THR A 7 -1.18 18.85 9.74
N GLY A 8 -0.29 18.66 8.75
CA GLY A 8 0.57 17.48 8.64
C GLY A 8 -0.16 16.15 8.43
N LYS A 9 -1.50 16.15 8.33
CA LYS A 9 -2.33 14.93 8.29
C LYS A 9 -2.18 14.12 7.00
N THR A 10 -1.72 14.73 5.90
CA THR A 10 -1.49 14.02 4.64
C THR A 10 -0.28 13.08 4.72
N SER A 11 0.71 13.41 5.57
CA SER A 11 1.94 12.64 5.72
C SER A 11 1.71 11.18 6.11
N TYR A 12 0.67 10.89 6.89
CA TYR A 12 0.30 9.53 7.28
C TYR A 12 -0.10 8.68 6.06
N ILE A 13 -0.91 9.26 5.18
CA ILE A 13 -1.37 8.59 3.95
C ILE A 13 -0.23 8.46 2.94
N GLU A 14 0.61 9.49 2.81
CA GLU A 14 1.79 9.47 1.95
C GLU A 14 2.76 8.36 2.38
N ARG A 15 3.03 8.25 3.69
CA ARG A 15 3.85 7.18 4.25
C ARG A 15 3.25 5.80 3.96
N PHE A 16 1.96 5.62 4.22
CA PHE A 16 1.26 4.36 3.95
C PHE A 16 1.36 3.97 2.47
N ASN A 17 1.06 4.90 1.55
CA ASN A 17 1.14 4.66 0.11
C ASN A 17 2.55 4.28 -0.35
N ASN A 18 3.57 4.93 0.21
CA ASN A 18 4.96 4.58 -0.08
C ASN A 18 5.31 3.18 0.44
N THR A 19 4.90 2.82 1.65
CA THR A 19 5.12 1.48 2.20
C THR A 19 4.40 0.40 1.38
N LEU A 20 3.14 0.62 1.00
CA LEU A 20 2.38 -0.29 0.13
C LEU A 20 3.10 -0.52 -1.19
N ARG A 21 3.55 0.55 -1.86
CA ARG A 21 4.28 0.47 -3.14
C ARG A 21 5.60 -0.29 -3.00
N GLN A 22 6.32 -0.12 -1.90
CA GLN A 22 7.60 -0.81 -1.66
C GLN A 22 7.41 -2.30 -1.35
N ARG A 23 6.34 -2.67 -0.65
CA ARG A 23 6.11 -4.05 -0.18
C ARG A 23 5.33 -4.89 -1.17
N VAL A 24 4.44 -4.30 -1.96
CA VAL A 24 3.63 -5.01 -2.96
C VAL A 24 4.24 -4.82 -4.35
N SER A 25 5.27 -5.61 -4.66
CA SER A 25 6.02 -5.55 -5.94
C SER A 25 5.14 -5.74 -7.18
N ARG A 26 3.98 -6.38 -7.02
CA ARG A 26 2.99 -6.60 -8.08
C ARG A 26 2.35 -5.31 -8.59
N LEU A 27 2.36 -4.23 -7.79
CA LEU A 27 1.81 -2.93 -8.16
C LEU A 27 2.85 -1.99 -8.82
N VAL A 28 4.08 -2.46 -9.07
CA VAL A 28 5.19 -1.60 -9.51
C VAL A 28 5.41 -1.64 -11.02
N ARG A 29 6.38 -2.42 -11.53
CA ARG A 29 6.73 -2.41 -12.97
C ARG A 29 6.10 -3.60 -13.68
N LYS A 30 5.48 -3.33 -14.84
CA LYS A 30 4.85 -4.35 -15.71
C LYS A 30 5.80 -5.48 -16.14
N THR A 31 7.09 -5.21 -16.23
CA THR A 31 8.08 -6.12 -16.84
C THR A 31 8.73 -7.11 -15.87
N LEU A 32 8.65 -6.89 -14.54
CA LEU A 32 9.42 -7.68 -13.57
C LEU A 32 8.54 -8.57 -12.69
N SER A 33 7.44 -8.04 -12.17
CA SER A 33 6.67 -8.68 -11.10
C SER A 33 5.15 -8.47 -11.22
N PHE A 34 4.69 -7.89 -12.33
CA PHE A 34 3.28 -7.61 -12.54
C PHE A 34 2.50 -8.89 -12.87
N SER A 35 1.47 -9.17 -12.07
CA SER A 35 0.56 -10.28 -12.33
C SER A 35 -0.36 -9.95 -13.52
N LYS A 36 -0.64 -10.94 -14.37
CA LYS A 36 -1.69 -10.85 -15.39
C LYS A 36 -3.09 -11.21 -14.86
N SER A 37 -3.15 -11.89 -13.71
CA SER A 37 -4.41 -12.19 -13.00
C SER A 37 -4.72 -11.07 -12.01
N LEU A 38 -5.99 -10.62 -12.04
CA LEU A 38 -6.53 -9.59 -11.17
C LEU A 38 -6.66 -10.11 -9.73
N GLU A 39 -7.05 -11.37 -9.57
CA GLU A 39 -7.22 -12.05 -8.29
C GLU A 39 -5.92 -12.03 -7.49
N ASN A 40 -4.78 -12.27 -8.15
CA ASN A 40 -3.47 -12.21 -7.53
C ASN A 40 -3.07 -10.79 -7.07
N HIS A 41 -3.52 -9.75 -7.79
CA HIS A 41 -3.30 -8.36 -7.34
C HIS A 41 -4.15 -8.05 -6.11
N ILE A 42 -5.43 -8.41 -6.14
CA ILE A 42 -6.35 -8.25 -5.01
C ILE A 42 -5.81 -9.00 -3.79
N GLY A 43 -5.42 -10.26 -3.96
CA GLY A 43 -4.86 -11.10 -2.90
C GLY A 43 -3.59 -10.50 -2.30
N ALA A 44 -2.68 -9.99 -3.12
CA ALA A 44 -1.45 -9.36 -2.63
C ALA A 44 -1.69 -8.08 -1.83
N ILE A 45 -2.65 -7.24 -2.27
CA ILE A 45 -3.06 -6.06 -1.51
C ILE A 45 -3.70 -6.48 -0.18
N TRP A 46 -4.59 -7.47 -0.22
CA TRP A 46 -5.30 -7.95 0.97
C TRP A 46 -4.34 -8.52 2.01
N TYR A 47 -3.39 -9.35 1.59
CA TYR A 47 -2.34 -9.89 2.46
C TYR A 47 -1.50 -8.77 3.09
N PHE A 48 -1.12 -7.76 2.30
CA PHE A 48 -0.37 -6.62 2.80
C PHE A 48 -1.15 -5.84 3.85
N ILE A 49 -2.44 -5.55 3.62
CA ILE A 49 -3.26 -4.77 4.55
C ILE A 49 -3.39 -5.50 5.90
N HIS A 50 -3.68 -6.80 5.88
CA HIS A 50 -3.79 -7.59 7.11
C HIS A 50 -2.48 -7.63 7.88
N HIS A 51 -1.37 -7.90 7.19
CA HIS A 51 -0.05 -7.90 7.80
C HIS A 51 0.31 -6.53 8.38
N TYR A 52 0.09 -5.45 7.61
CA TYR A 52 0.40 -4.08 8.04
C TYR A 52 -0.41 -3.68 9.27
N ASN A 53 -1.72 -3.97 9.28
CA ASN A 53 -2.57 -3.68 10.43
C ASN A 53 -2.17 -4.50 11.65
N ALA A 54 -1.87 -5.79 11.49
CA ALA A 54 -1.36 -6.62 12.59
C ALA A 54 -0.05 -6.08 13.17
N SER A 55 0.85 -5.56 12.32
CA SER A 55 2.12 -4.96 12.77
C SER A 55 1.99 -3.64 13.53
N LEU A 56 0.84 -2.96 13.44
CA LEU A 56 0.54 -1.73 14.19
C LEU A 56 -0.19 -1.98 15.51
N LEU A 57 -0.78 -3.16 15.67
CA LEU A 57 -1.51 -3.59 16.86
C LEU A 57 -0.62 -4.32 17.88
N MET A 58 0.62 -4.62 17.51
CA MET A 58 1.68 -5.14 18.38
C MET A 58 2.56 -4.04 18.95
#